data_AF-A0A448F6L9-F1
#
_entry.id   AF-A0A448F6L9-F1
#
_cell.length_a   1.000
_cell.length_b   1.000
_cell.length_c   1.000
_cell.angle_alpha   90.00
_cell.angle_beta   90.00
_cell.angle_gamma   90.00
#
_symmetry.space_group_name_H-M   'P 1'
#
loop_
_entity.id
_entity.type
_entity.pdbx_description
1 polymer ?
#
loop_
_entity_poly.entity_id
_entity_poly.type
_entity_poly.pdbx_seq_one_letter_code
_entity_poly.pdbx_strand_id
1 'polypeptide(L)'
;MELDIKFDEKDMRIVQGAFAKLVQLGKSDGITRKMANVLREDAEDALEDERSPKGEKWEDLDPAYKKSRYAKGYDGKILHRTGLLMASLNIDYGDDFAAVGVSESYGIYHQLGTKKMPARPFLGISEQGIDEIKDILKNAIKRAWSD
;
A
#
# COMPACT_ATOMS: atom_id res chain seq x y z
N MET A 1 8.44 -13.02 -3.75
CA MET A 1 9.14 -11.83 -4.26
C MET A 1 8.80 -10.73 -3.27
N GLU A 2 9.73 -10.39 -2.39
CA GLU A 2 9.57 -9.24 -1.49
C GLU A 2 9.71 -7.97 -2.33
N LEU A 3 8.75 -7.07 -2.20
CA LEU A 3 8.78 -5.77 -2.87
C LEU A 3 9.37 -4.77 -1.87
N ASP A 4 10.51 -4.17 -2.21
CA ASP A 4 11.09 -3.07 -1.43
C ASP A 4 10.21 -1.82 -1.56
N ILE A 5 9.30 -1.65 -0.61
CA ILE A 5 8.55 -0.41 -0.45
C ILE A 5 9.53 0.66 0.03
N LYS A 6 9.69 1.76 -0.73
CA LYS A 6 10.61 2.85 -0.40
C LYS A 6 10.12 3.63 0.82
N PHE A 7 10.66 3.28 1.99
CA PHE A 7 10.70 4.14 3.17
C PHE A 7 11.90 5.08 3.08
N ASP A 8 11.77 6.31 3.58
CA ASP A 8 12.95 7.10 3.94
C ASP A 8 13.75 6.30 4.98
N GLU A 9 15.08 6.21 4.82
CA GLU A 9 15.94 5.41 5.68
C GLU A 9 15.79 5.79 7.16
N LYS A 10 15.55 7.07 7.46
CA LYS A 10 15.31 7.56 8.82
C LYS A 10 13.98 7.06 9.38
N ASP A 11 12.91 7.13 8.59
CA ASP A 11 11.59 6.68 9.01
C ASP A 11 11.55 5.17 9.20
N MET A 12 12.20 4.42 8.32
CA MET A 12 12.35 2.97 8.48
C MET A 12 13.05 2.62 9.78
N ARG A 13 14.15 3.31 10.12
CA ARG A 13 14.86 3.10 11.40
C ARG A 13 13.99 3.42 12.62
N ILE A 14 13.19 4.48 12.57
CA ILE A 14 12.27 4.84 13.66
C ILE A 14 11.20 3.77 13.83
N VAL A 15 10.55 3.36 12.74
CA VAL A 15 9.49 2.33 12.72
C VAL A 15 10.05 1.00 13.22
N GLN A 16 11.17 0.53 12.66
CA GLN A 16 11.82 -0.71 13.06
C GLN A 16 12.26 -0.68 14.53
N GLY A 17 12.86 0.42 14.99
CA GLY A 17 13.32 0.56 16.37
C GLY A 17 12.16 0.57 17.38
N ALA A 18 11.09 1.31 17.09
CA ALA A 18 9.90 1.35 17.94
C ALA A 18 9.20 -0.02 17.98
N PHE A 19 9.09 -0.67 16.84
CA PHE A 19 8.47 -1.98 16.74
C PHE A 19 9.29 -3.08 17.43
N ALA A 20 10.61 -3.11 17.23
CA ALA A 20 11.51 -4.02 17.94
C ALA A 20 11.40 -3.87 19.47
N LYS A 21 11.22 -2.63 19.96
CA LYS A 21 10.99 -2.37 21.38
C LYS A 21 9.68 -2.99 21.89
N LEU A 22 8.61 -2.92 21.10
CA LEU A 22 7.31 -3.51 21.45
C LEU A 22 7.34 -5.03 21.46
N VAL A 23 8.03 -5.63 20.48
CA VAL A 23 8.27 -7.09 20.46
C VAL A 23 9.06 -7.53 21.69
N GLN A 24 10.13 -6.82 22.05
CA GLN A 24 10.90 -7.11 23.28
C GLN A 24 10.07 -7.03 24.57
N LEU A 25 9.03 -6.19 24.59
CA LEU A 25 8.14 -6.05 25.74
C LEU A 25 6.99 -7.07 25.74
N GLY A 26 6.84 -7.88 24.69
CA GLY A 26 5.68 -8.77 24.53
C GLY A 26 4.37 -8.00 24.37
N LYS A 27 4.42 -6.80 23.78
CA LYS A 27 3.30 -5.86 23.66
C LYS A 27 3.03 -5.49 22.19
N SER A 28 3.39 -6.35 21.24
CA SER A 28 3.19 -6.15 19.79
C SER A 28 1.79 -6.54 19.30
N ASP A 29 0.95 -7.10 20.17
CA ASP A 29 -0.36 -7.65 19.83
C ASP A 29 -1.22 -6.69 19.01
N GLY A 30 -1.56 -7.12 17.79
CA GLY A 30 -2.44 -6.39 16.87
C GLY A 30 -1.86 -5.11 16.29
N ILE A 31 -0.58 -4.78 16.54
CA ILE A 31 0.08 -3.61 15.96
C ILE A 31 0.33 -3.81 14.47
N THR A 32 0.88 -4.96 14.09
CA THR A 32 1.12 -5.32 12.68
C THR A 32 -0.17 -5.33 11.87
N ARG A 33 -1.28 -5.81 12.46
CA ARG A 33 -2.61 -5.69 11.85
C ARG A 33 -3.00 -4.24 11.58
N LYS A 34 -2.78 -3.32 12.52
CA LYS A 34 -3.08 -1.89 12.31
C LYS A 34 -2.22 -1.31 11.20
N MET A 35 -0.91 -1.59 11.21
CA MET A 35 0.01 -1.17 10.16
C MET A 35 -0.43 -1.70 8.79
N ALA A 36 -0.85 -2.97 8.70
CA ALA A 36 -1.34 -3.55 7.45
C ALA A 36 -2.62 -2.86 6.94
N ASN A 37 -3.51 -2.40 7.84
CA ASN A 37 -4.68 -1.61 7.43
C ASN A 37 -4.29 -0.24 6.86
N VAL A 38 -3.29 0.43 7.42
CA VAL A 38 -2.75 1.69 6.87
C VAL A 38 -2.21 1.47 5.45
N LEU A 39 -1.44 0.39 5.25
CA LEU A 39 -0.95 0.02 3.91
C LEU A 39 -2.08 -0.27 2.92
N ARG A 40 -3.19 -0.86 3.39
CA ARG A 40 -4.37 -1.10 2.56
C ARG A 40 -5.06 0.20 2.17
N GLU A 41 -5.24 1.11 3.12
CA GLU A 41 -5.84 2.42 2.90
C GLU A 41 -5.03 3.23 1.87
N ASP A 42 -3.70 3.28 2.01
CA ASP A 42 -2.83 3.92 1.02
C ASP A 42 -2.97 3.31 -0.39
N ALA A 43 -3.19 1.98 -0.48
CA ALA A 43 -3.40 1.32 -1.76
C ALA A 43 -4.79 1.57 -2.36
N GLU A 44 -5.82 1.67 -1.51
CA GLU A 44 -7.18 2.07 -1.89
C GLU A 44 -7.17 3.51 -2.43
N ASP A 45 -6.52 4.45 -1.72
CA ASP A 45 -6.37 5.84 -2.13
C ASP A 45 -5.59 5.97 -3.45
N ALA A 46 -4.51 5.22 -3.62
CA ALA A 46 -3.75 5.22 -4.87
C ALA A 46 -4.61 4.80 -6.08
N LEU A 47 -5.42 3.76 -5.92
CA LEU A 47 -6.36 3.28 -6.94
C LEU A 47 -7.47 4.29 -7.23
N GLU A 48 -8.06 4.87 -6.19
CA GLU A 48 -9.13 5.85 -6.31
C GLU A 48 -8.63 7.17 -6.94
N ASP A 49 -7.45 7.64 -6.57
CA ASP A 49 -6.95 8.94 -7.03
C ASP A 49 -6.09 8.87 -8.31
N GLU A 50 -5.89 7.67 -8.87
CA GLU A 50 -5.09 7.43 -10.06
C GLU A 50 -3.64 7.95 -9.95
N ARG A 51 -3.05 7.75 -8.77
CA ARG A 51 -1.70 8.23 -8.42
C ARG A 51 -0.97 7.23 -7.54
N SER A 52 0.36 7.29 -7.54
CA SER A 52 1.15 6.47 -6.63
C SER A 52 0.90 6.85 -5.18
N PRO A 53 1.21 5.98 -4.20
CA PRO A 53 1.20 6.35 -2.78
C PRO A 53 2.10 7.55 -2.44
N LYS A 54 3.05 7.91 -3.32
CA LYS A 54 3.88 9.12 -3.19
C LYS A 54 3.25 10.37 -3.83
N GLY A 55 2.03 10.27 -4.35
CA GLY A 55 1.28 11.35 -4.96
C GLY A 55 1.56 11.58 -6.45
N GLU A 56 2.38 10.74 -7.09
CA GLU A 56 2.69 10.89 -8.52
C GLU A 56 1.54 10.39 -9.37
N LYS A 57 0.90 11.29 -10.13
CA LYS A 57 -0.19 10.90 -11.04
C LYS A 57 0.31 9.86 -12.04
N TRP A 58 -0.47 8.81 -12.27
CA TRP A 58 -0.13 7.81 -13.26
C TRP A 58 -0.20 8.33 -14.68
N GLU A 59 0.58 7.71 -15.57
CA GLU A 59 0.46 7.95 -16.99
C GLU A 59 -0.92 7.51 -17.50
N ASP A 60 -1.54 8.40 -18.28
CA ASP A 60 -2.83 8.18 -18.90
C ASP A 60 -2.84 6.90 -19.77
N LEU A 61 -4.03 6.41 -20.07
CA LEU A 61 -4.17 5.30 -21.02
C LEU A 61 -3.76 5.74 -22.42
N ASP A 62 -3.11 4.82 -23.15
CA ASP A 62 -2.90 4.98 -24.58
C ASP A 62 -4.22 5.39 -25.28
N PRO A 63 -4.24 6.44 -26.11
CA PRO A 63 -5.47 6.98 -26.67
C PRO A 63 -6.28 5.96 -27.49
N ALA A 64 -5.61 5.09 -28.25
CA ALA A 64 -6.28 4.08 -29.06
C ALA A 64 -6.88 2.97 -28.18
N TYR A 65 -6.14 2.53 -27.16
CA TYR A 65 -6.65 1.60 -26.16
C TYR A 65 -7.85 2.20 -25.39
N LYS A 66 -7.75 3.46 -24.94
CA LYS A 66 -8.81 4.17 -24.23
C LYS A 66 -10.10 4.20 -25.06
N LYS A 67 -10.00 4.58 -26.35
CA LYS A 67 -11.16 4.58 -27.27
C LYS A 67 -11.79 3.19 -27.40
N SER A 68 -10.99 2.14 -27.59
CA SER A 68 -11.49 0.76 -27.70
C SER A 68 -12.13 0.26 -26.40
N ARG A 69 -11.53 0.57 -25.26
CA ARG A 69 -12.02 0.25 -23.93
C ARG A 69 -13.38 0.92 -23.67
N TYR A 70 -13.51 2.20 -24.00
CA TYR A 70 -14.73 2.98 -23.76
C TYR A 70 -15.89 2.52 -24.65
N ALA A 71 -15.62 2.17 -25.92
CA ALA A 71 -16.61 1.60 -26.82
C ALA A 71 -17.19 0.25 -26.31
N LYS A 72 -16.50 -0.42 -25.38
CA LYS A 72 -16.96 -1.64 -24.71
C LYS A 72 -17.69 -1.38 -23.39
N GLY A 73 -17.96 -0.11 -23.06
CA GLY A 73 -18.66 0.29 -21.83
C GLY A 73 -17.77 0.42 -20.59
N TYR A 74 -16.44 0.46 -20.75
CA TYR A 74 -15.49 0.58 -19.63
C TYR A 74 -14.87 1.99 -19.57
N ASP A 75 -15.64 3.00 -19.23
CA ASP A 75 -15.23 4.41 -19.26
C ASP A 75 -14.65 4.97 -17.94
N GLY A 76 -14.65 4.18 -16.87
CA GLY A 76 -14.11 4.56 -15.57
C GLY A 76 -12.58 4.67 -15.46
N LYS A 77 -12.10 4.75 -14.21
CA LYS A 77 -10.68 4.97 -13.83
C LYS A 77 -9.71 3.96 -14.47
N ILE A 78 -8.45 4.36 -14.60
CA ILE A 78 -7.37 3.64 -15.29
C ILE A 78 -7.30 2.18 -14.86
N LEU A 79 -7.27 1.87 -13.56
CA LEU A 79 -7.21 0.51 -13.03
C LEU A 79 -8.56 -0.08 -12.60
N HIS A 80 -9.68 0.61 -12.87
CA HIS A 80 -11.03 0.22 -12.44
C HIS A 80 -11.87 -0.37 -13.58
N ARG A 81 -11.24 -1.11 -14.50
CA ARG A 81 -11.96 -1.64 -15.67
C ARG A 81 -13.13 -2.55 -15.26
N THR A 82 -12.92 -3.44 -14.30
CA THR A 82 -13.95 -4.37 -13.77
C THR A 82 -14.16 -4.22 -12.27
N GLY A 83 -13.35 -3.40 -11.59
CA GLY A 83 -13.31 -3.29 -10.12
C GLY A 83 -12.61 -4.46 -9.41
N LEU A 84 -12.31 -5.56 -10.09
CA LEU A 84 -11.74 -6.77 -9.47
C LEU A 84 -10.38 -6.53 -8.81
N LEU A 85 -9.53 -5.67 -9.39
CA LEU A 85 -8.22 -5.37 -8.81
C LEU A 85 -8.38 -4.80 -7.39
N MET A 86 -9.20 -3.75 -7.26
CA MET A 86 -9.49 -3.12 -5.97
C MET A 86 -10.21 -4.09 -5.03
N ALA A 87 -11.20 -4.83 -5.52
CA ALA A 87 -11.94 -5.81 -4.72
C ALA A 87 -11.06 -6.97 -4.20
N SER A 88 -9.92 -7.22 -4.85
CA SER A 88 -8.96 -8.25 -4.45
C SER A 88 -7.88 -7.79 -3.48
N LEU A 89 -7.88 -6.50 -3.10
CA LEU A 89 -6.97 -5.98 -2.09
C LEU A 89 -7.14 -6.75 -0.79
N ASN A 90 -6.03 -7.22 -0.25
CA ASN A 90 -5.99 -7.96 0.99
C ASN A 90 -4.73 -7.61 1.77
N ILE A 91 -4.77 -7.91 3.08
CA ILE A 91 -3.67 -7.70 4.00
C ILE A 91 -3.21 -9.03 4.57
N ASP A 92 -1.93 -9.09 4.91
CA ASP A 92 -1.34 -10.16 5.70
C ASP A 92 -0.49 -9.54 6.81
N TYR A 93 -0.41 -10.22 7.95
CA TYR A 93 0.34 -9.73 9.10
C TYR A 93 0.70 -10.87 10.05
N GLY A 94 1.83 -10.74 10.71
CA GLY A 94 2.31 -11.67 11.73
C GLY A 94 2.87 -10.94 12.93
N ASP A 95 3.71 -11.62 13.70
CA ASP A 95 4.33 -11.05 14.90
C ASP A 95 5.34 -9.94 14.59
N ASP A 96 5.94 -9.99 13.39
CA ASP A 96 7.04 -9.12 12.97
C ASP A 96 6.83 -8.42 11.62
N PHE A 97 5.72 -8.69 10.92
CA PHE A 97 5.47 -8.14 9.59
C PHE A 97 4.03 -7.64 9.40
N ALA A 98 3.88 -6.68 8.49
CA ALA A 98 2.61 -6.18 7.98
C ALA A 98 2.74 -6.00 6.46
N ALA A 99 1.75 -6.50 5.70
CA ALA A 99 1.79 -6.52 4.25
C ALA A 99 0.41 -6.24 3.64
N VAL A 100 0.43 -5.72 2.41
CA VAL A 100 -0.74 -5.53 1.55
C VAL A 100 -0.43 -6.11 0.17
N GLY A 101 -1.45 -6.68 -0.47
CA GLY A 101 -1.34 -7.20 -1.82
C GLY A 101 -2.69 -7.33 -2.50
N VAL A 102 -2.67 -7.92 -3.70
CA VAL A 102 -3.86 -8.21 -4.50
C VAL A 102 -3.82 -9.66 -4.96
N SER A 103 -4.98 -10.31 -5.04
CA SER A 103 -5.08 -11.67 -5.58
C SER A 103 -5.07 -11.72 -7.11
N GLU A 104 -5.41 -10.60 -7.77
CA GLU A 104 -5.40 -10.51 -9.23
C GLU A 104 -3.97 -10.58 -9.78
N SER A 105 -3.68 -11.65 -10.55
CA SER A 105 -2.33 -11.92 -11.05
C SER A 105 -1.76 -10.82 -11.94
N TYR A 106 -2.62 -10.01 -12.57
CA TYR A 106 -2.20 -8.88 -13.40
C TYR A 106 -1.80 -7.64 -12.59
N GLY A 107 -2.08 -7.60 -11.28
CA GLY A 107 -1.71 -6.50 -10.39
C GLY A 107 -0.21 -6.20 -10.40
N ILE A 108 0.64 -7.24 -10.49
CA ILE A 108 2.10 -7.06 -10.56
C ILE A 108 2.55 -6.31 -11.82
N TYR A 109 1.88 -6.49 -12.95
CA TYR A 109 2.20 -5.79 -14.19
C TYR A 109 1.84 -4.31 -14.11
N HIS A 110 0.77 -3.97 -13.37
CA HIS A 110 0.47 -2.58 -13.07
C HIS A 110 1.47 -2.01 -12.07
N GLN A 111 1.80 -2.74 -11.01
CA GLN A 111 2.73 -2.27 -10.00
C GLN A 111 4.12 -1.94 -10.57
N LEU A 112 4.67 -2.83 -11.41
CA LEU A 112 6.04 -2.73 -11.92
C LEU A 112 6.15 -2.19 -13.34
N GLY A 113 5.04 -2.15 -14.07
CA GLY A 113 5.05 -1.90 -15.50
C GLY A 113 5.57 -3.10 -16.30
N THR A 114 5.57 -2.94 -17.62
CA THR A 114 6.13 -3.90 -18.58
C THR A 114 6.80 -3.13 -19.72
N LYS A 115 7.45 -3.84 -20.65
CA LYS A 115 7.99 -3.22 -21.88
C LYS A 115 6.95 -2.42 -22.69
N LYS A 116 5.65 -2.73 -22.54
CA LYS A 116 4.56 -2.13 -23.35
C LYS A 116 3.56 -1.33 -22.51
N MET A 117 3.75 -1.22 -21.20
CA MET A 117 2.81 -0.56 -20.30
C MET A 117 3.58 0.11 -19.17
N PRO A 118 3.38 1.42 -18.94
CA PRO A 118 4.03 2.11 -17.83
C PRO A 118 3.55 1.55 -16.48
N ALA A 119 4.43 1.65 -15.49
CA ALA A 119 4.09 1.32 -14.11
C ALA A 119 3.03 2.29 -13.58
N ARG A 120 2.14 1.74 -12.77
CA ARG A 120 1.07 2.41 -12.04
C ARG A 120 1.10 1.85 -10.62
N PRO A 121 2.16 2.18 -9.86
CA PRO A 121 2.34 1.61 -8.53
C PRO A 121 1.20 2.07 -7.65
N PHE A 122 0.47 1.11 -7.09
CA PHE A 122 -0.63 1.32 -6.15
C PHE A 122 -0.30 0.74 -4.77
N LEU A 123 0.56 -0.27 -4.71
CA LEU A 123 1.11 -0.76 -3.44
C LEU A 123 2.31 0.11 -3.04
N GLY A 124 2.31 0.54 -1.78
CA GLY A 124 3.35 1.38 -1.19
C GLY A 124 2.81 2.05 0.06
N ILE A 125 3.51 3.09 0.51
CA ILE A 125 3.09 3.86 1.67
C ILE A 125 3.27 5.36 1.40
N SER A 126 2.26 6.14 1.75
CA SER A 126 2.26 7.60 1.65
C SER A 126 3.03 8.24 2.81
N GLU A 127 3.26 9.55 2.74
CA GLU A 127 3.84 10.27 3.89
C GLU A 127 2.87 10.26 5.08
N GLN A 128 1.56 10.40 4.80
CA GLN A 128 0.50 10.33 5.79
C GLN A 128 0.43 8.95 6.45
N GLY A 129 0.50 7.87 5.66
CA GLY A 129 0.52 6.51 6.17
C GLY A 129 1.76 6.21 7.03
N ILE A 130 2.92 6.76 6.67
CA ILE A 130 4.12 6.68 7.52
C ILE A 130 3.87 7.34 8.88
N ASP A 131 3.29 8.54 8.90
CA ASP A 131 3.02 9.26 10.13
C ASP A 131 1.96 8.56 11.00
N GLU A 132 0.93 7.97 10.38
CA GLU A 132 -0.04 7.14 11.10
C GLU A 132 0.60 5.90 11.72
N ILE A 133 1.49 5.21 11.00
CA ILE A 133 2.24 4.07 11.57
C ILE A 133 3.11 4.52 12.75
N LYS A 134 3.79 5.67 12.66
CA LYS A 134 4.56 6.22 13.79
C LYS A 134 3.66 6.48 15.00
N ASP A 135 2.45 7.00 14.79
CA ASP A 135 1.49 7.25 15.86
C ASP A 135 0.93 5.96 16.46
N ILE A 136 0.64 4.94 15.65
CA ILE A 136 0.27 3.60 16.12
C ILE A 136 1.34 3.06 17.08
N LEU A 137 2.60 3.12 16.67
CA LEU A 137 3.74 2.61 17.45
C LEU A 137 3.96 3.42 18.73
N LYS A 138 3.93 4.76 18.64
CA LYS A 138 4.05 5.65 19.80
C LYS A 138 2.96 5.40 20.83
N ASN A 139 1.71 5.24 20.38
CA ASN A 139 0.58 4.94 21.26
C ASN A 139 0.72 3.57 21.93
N ALA A 140 1.23 2.56 21.20
CA ALA A 140 1.49 1.26 21.77
C ALA A 140 2.60 1.29 22.84
N ILE A 141 3.70 2.00 22.59
CA ILE A 141 4.79 2.16 23.57
C ILE A 141 4.28 2.86 24.83
N LYS A 142 3.50 3.93 24.66
CA LYS A 142 2.92 4.67 25.80
C LYS A 142 2.05 3.77 26.68
N ARG A 143 1.25 2.89 26.08
CA ARG A 143 0.43 1.89 26.80
C ARG A 143 1.32 0.89 27.53
N ALA A 144 2.33 0.36 26.85
CA ALA A 144 3.26 -0.60 27.43
C ALA A 144 4.05 -0.06 28.65
N TRP A 145 4.21 1.25 28.79
CA TRP A 145 4.83 1.90 29.96
C TRP A 145 3.84 2.35 31.04
N SER A 146 2.54 2.35 30.73
CA SER A 146 1.49 2.71 31.68
C SER A 146 0.90 1.49 32.40
N ASP A 147 1.17 0.28 31.88
CA ASP A 147 0.91 -1.02 32.52
C ASP A 147 2.05 -1.40 33.49
#